data_AF-A0A1J3IV04-F1
#
_entry.id   AF-A0A1J3IV04-F1
#
_cell.length_a   1.000
_cell.length_b   1.000
_cell.length_c   1.000
_cell.angle_alpha   90.00
_cell.angle_beta   90.00
_cell.angle_gamma   90.00
#
_symmetry.space_group_name_H-M   'P 1'
#
loop_
_entity.id
_entity.type
_entity.pdbx_description
1 polymer ?
#
loop_
_entity_poly.entity_id
_entity_poly.type
_entity_poly.pdbx_seq_one_letter_code
_entity_poly.pdbx_strand_id
1 'polypeptide(L)'
;ICSMADYRKTNLDGDGASGRSSFQKTVILSDWWLIKCSNEFEGKRFGVSGTEVAASVESRAKRVFTSSPIIKAFDVFTIQASDGICINLRGFLNKERVVKSGF
;
A
#
# COMPACT_ATOMS: atom_id res chain seq x y z
N ILE A 1 15.86 -7.20 9.77
CA ILE A 1 14.98 -7.61 10.90
C ILE A 1 14.83 -6.41 11.82
N CYS A 2 13.80 -5.59 11.63
CA CYS A 2 13.60 -4.43 12.50
C CYS A 2 12.74 -4.85 13.70
N SER A 3 13.38 -4.75 14.87
CA SER A 3 12.85 -5.06 16.19
C SER A 3 11.75 -4.08 16.60
N MET A 4 10.73 -4.59 17.28
CA MET A 4 9.78 -3.77 18.02
C MET A 4 10.47 -3.09 19.20
N ALA A 5 10.16 -1.82 19.43
CA ALA A 5 10.27 -1.20 20.74
C ALA A 5 9.09 -0.22 20.91
N ASP A 6 8.12 -0.63 21.73
CA ASP A 6 7.21 0.27 22.44
C ASP A 6 8.03 1.30 23.22
N TYR A 7 7.76 2.61 23.05
CA TYR A 7 7.75 3.51 24.21
C TYR A 7 7.14 4.91 23.97
N ARG A 8 6.14 5.20 24.82
CA ARG A 8 5.78 6.43 25.55
C ARG A 8 5.76 7.81 24.85
N LYS A 9 4.59 8.44 25.04
CA LYS A 9 4.21 9.85 24.88
C LYS A 9 5.19 10.85 25.51
N THR A 10 5.54 11.90 24.78
CA THR A 10 5.91 13.23 25.31
C THR A 10 5.40 14.35 24.39
N ASN A 11 4.68 15.31 24.97
CA ASN A 11 4.40 16.61 24.36
C ASN A 11 5.64 17.49 24.56
N LEU A 12 6.18 18.10 23.51
CA LEU A 12 7.15 19.21 23.57
C LEU A 12 6.94 20.13 22.35
N ASP A 13 6.60 21.38 22.63
CA ASP A 13 6.59 22.51 21.68
C ASP A 13 8.03 22.85 21.26
N GLY A 14 8.25 23.09 19.96
CA GLY A 14 9.56 23.52 19.45
C GLY A 14 9.63 23.50 17.93
N ASP A 15 9.67 24.69 17.33
CA ASP A 15 9.94 24.94 15.91
C ASP A 15 11.33 24.43 15.53
N GLY A 16 11.41 23.61 14.47
CA GLY A 16 12.64 22.96 14.05
C GLY A 16 12.35 21.70 13.25
N ALA A 17 12.28 21.86 11.92
CA ALA A 17 12.29 20.81 10.89
C ALA A 17 11.91 19.41 11.39
N SER A 18 10.61 19.22 11.63
CA SER A 18 10.02 17.93 12.00
C SER A 18 10.21 16.92 10.87
N GLY A 19 11.36 16.25 10.86
CA GLY A 19 11.53 14.96 10.20
C GLY A 19 10.66 13.92 10.89
N ARG A 20 9.33 14.07 10.81
CA ARG A 20 8.36 13.11 11.30
C ARG A 20 8.37 11.94 10.33
N SER A 21 9.24 10.97 10.60
CA SER A 21 9.08 9.63 10.05
C SER A 21 7.87 8.99 10.72
N SER A 22 6.67 9.23 10.18
CA SER A 22 5.51 8.45 10.58
C SER A 22 5.63 7.04 10.00
N PHE A 23 5.32 6.04 10.80
CA PHE A 23 5.23 4.67 10.30
C PHE A 23 4.02 4.60 9.36
N GLN A 24 4.29 4.64 8.06
CA GLN A 24 3.28 4.38 7.04
C GLN A 24 3.17 2.88 6.84
N LYS A 25 1.95 2.35 7.03
CA LYS A 25 1.68 0.95 6.72
C LYS A 25 2.02 0.71 5.26
N THR A 26 2.98 -0.18 5.03
CA THR A 26 3.47 -0.52 3.69
C THR A 26 3.19 -1.98 3.41
N VAL A 27 2.62 -2.28 2.24
CA VAL A 27 2.40 -3.64 1.74
C VAL A 27 3.17 -3.86 0.45
N ILE A 28 3.66 -5.07 0.24
CA ILE A 28 4.35 -5.47 -0.98
C ILE A 28 3.45 -6.45 -1.72
N LEU A 29 3.10 -6.15 -2.96
CA LEU A 29 2.24 -7.00 -3.79
C LEU A 29 3.03 -7.60 -4.94
N SER A 30 2.77 -8.87 -5.22
CA SER A 30 3.17 -9.57 -6.44
C SER A 30 1.92 -10.03 -7.20
N ASP A 31 2.06 -10.39 -8.49
CA ASP A 31 0.92 -10.77 -9.34
C ASP A 31 -0.23 -9.76 -9.22
N TRP A 32 0.04 -8.47 -9.48
CA TRP A 32 -0.87 -7.37 -9.18
C TRP A 32 -1.64 -6.88 -10.41
N TRP A 33 -2.83 -6.32 -10.20
CA TRP A 33 -3.70 -5.80 -11.25
C TRP A 33 -4.53 -4.60 -10.78
N LEU A 34 -5.02 -3.81 -11.73
CA LEU A 34 -5.92 -2.68 -11.46
C LEU A 34 -7.34 -3.17 -11.17
N ILE A 35 -8.00 -2.50 -10.24
CA ILE A 35 -9.40 -2.73 -9.91
C ILE A 35 -10.17 -1.41 -9.91
N LYS A 36 -11.48 -1.49 -10.10
CA LYS A 36 -12.40 -0.37 -9.87
C LYS A 36 -12.93 -0.47 -8.44
N CYS A 37 -12.72 0.57 -7.66
CA CYS A 37 -13.26 0.70 -6.31
C CYS A 37 -14.74 1.06 -6.36
N SER A 38 -15.53 0.49 -5.45
CA SER A 38 -16.94 0.85 -5.28
C SER A 38 -17.11 2.27 -4.74
N ASN A 39 -16.15 2.72 -3.93
CA ASN A 39 -16.12 4.06 -3.36
C ASN A 39 -15.24 4.99 -4.22
N GLU A 40 -15.63 6.27 -4.27
CA GLU A 40 -14.84 7.34 -4.87
C GLU A 40 -14.13 8.15 -3.79
N PHE A 41 -12.90 8.58 -4.07
CA PHE A 41 -12.18 9.54 -3.26
C PHE A 41 -11.60 10.63 -4.17
N GLU A 42 -12.06 11.88 -4.02
CA GLU A 42 -11.61 13.01 -4.85
C GLU A 42 -11.72 12.75 -6.37
N GLY A 43 -12.82 12.15 -6.84
CA GLY A 43 -12.99 11.77 -8.25
C GLY A 43 -12.19 10.53 -8.69
N LYS A 44 -11.34 9.96 -7.82
CA LYS A 44 -10.52 8.78 -8.10
C LYS A 44 -11.28 7.52 -7.67
N ARG A 45 -11.30 6.51 -8.55
CA ARG A 45 -12.03 5.24 -8.35
C ARG A 45 -11.21 4.00 -8.68
N PHE A 46 -9.91 4.14 -8.91
CA PHE A 46 -9.06 3.03 -9.30
C PHE A 46 -8.16 2.62 -8.14
N GLY A 47 -8.11 1.32 -7.86
CA GLY A 47 -7.28 0.69 -6.84
C GLY A 47 -6.34 -0.34 -7.45
N VAL A 48 -5.54 -0.98 -6.61
CA VAL A 48 -4.77 -2.18 -6.95
C VAL A 48 -5.21 -3.34 -6.09
N SER A 49 -5.26 -4.52 -6.70
CA SER A 49 -5.29 -5.79 -5.99
C SER A 49 -4.07 -6.63 -6.35
N GLY A 50 -3.65 -7.52 -5.47
CA GLY A 50 -2.47 -8.35 -5.69
C GLY A 50 -2.20 -9.30 -4.55
N THR A 51 -1.26 -10.21 -4.75
CA THR A 51 -0.85 -11.19 -3.74
C THR A 51 0.17 -10.56 -2.79
N GLU A 52 -0.18 -10.47 -1.51
CA GLU A 52 0.72 -9.94 -0.48
C GLU A 52 1.94 -10.83 -0.30
N VAL A 53 3.13 -10.22 -0.41
CA VAL A 53 4.42 -10.85 -0.14
C VAL A 53 4.75 -10.59 1.32
N ALA A 54 4.50 -11.58 2.19
CA ALA A 54 4.82 -11.46 3.62
C ALA A 54 6.35 -11.37 3.84
N ALA A 55 6.79 -10.44 4.68
CA ALA A 55 8.20 -10.23 5.00
C ALA A 55 8.81 -11.31 5.92
N SER A 56 8.00 -12.17 6.53
CA SER A 56 8.48 -13.23 7.41
C SER A 56 7.55 -14.45 7.45
N VAL A 57 8.21 -15.62 7.40
CA VAL A 57 7.71 -16.99 7.56
C VAL A 57 7.13 -17.63 6.29
N GLU A 58 7.91 -18.58 5.77
CA GLU A 58 7.72 -19.44 4.60
C GLU A 58 6.44 -20.30 4.58
N SER A 59 5.48 -20.08 5.50
CA SER A 59 4.26 -20.90 5.59
C SER A 59 2.93 -20.13 5.74
N ARG A 60 2.92 -18.80 5.57
CA ARG A 60 1.64 -18.07 5.56
C ARG A 60 0.95 -18.22 4.20
N ALA A 61 -0.34 -18.54 4.24
CA ALA A 61 -1.20 -18.60 3.06
C ALA A 61 -1.06 -17.30 2.23
N LYS A 62 -0.94 -17.44 0.91
CA LYS A 62 -0.94 -16.30 -0.02
C LYS A 62 -2.28 -15.56 0.14
N ARG A 63 -2.24 -14.32 0.63
CA ARG A 63 -3.42 -13.48 0.80
C ARG A 63 -3.51 -12.50 -0.36
N VAL A 64 -4.71 -12.31 -0.88
CA VAL A 64 -4.99 -11.21 -1.80
C VAL A 64 -5.30 -9.97 -0.97
N PHE A 65 -4.56 -8.91 -1.25
CA PHE A 65 -4.84 -7.58 -0.73
C PHE A 65 -5.57 -6.76 -1.80
N THR A 66 -6.48 -5.91 -1.37
CA THR A 66 -7.25 -5.01 -2.24
C THR A 66 -7.21 -3.62 -1.63
N SER A 67 -6.76 -2.63 -2.39
CA SER A 67 -6.58 -1.27 -1.91
C SER A 67 -7.84 -0.42 -2.06
N SER A 68 -7.90 0.66 -1.27
CA SER A 68 -8.73 1.83 -1.54
C SER A 68 -8.24 2.59 -2.80
N PRO A 69 -8.96 3.61 -3.30
CA PRO A 69 -8.54 4.37 -4.47
C PRO A 69 -7.11 4.90 -4.35
N ILE A 70 -6.33 4.78 -5.43
CA ILE A 70 -4.96 5.30 -5.55
C ILE A 70 -5.05 6.81 -5.61
N ILE A 71 -4.41 7.49 -4.66
CA ILE A 71 -4.40 8.96 -4.59
C ILE A 71 -3.10 9.57 -5.09
N LYS A 72 -2.01 8.79 -5.10
CA LYS A 72 -0.67 9.25 -5.47
C LYS A 72 0.17 8.09 -6.01
N ALA A 73 0.96 8.35 -7.04
CA ALA A 73 2.08 7.50 -7.45
C ALA A 73 3.38 8.24 -7.14
N PHE A 74 4.27 7.61 -6.36
CA PHE A 74 5.59 8.16 -6.05
C PHE A 74 6.61 7.80 -7.13
N ASP A 75 6.53 6.57 -7.64
CA ASP A 75 7.32 6.08 -8.76
C ASP A 75 6.51 5.00 -9.52
N VAL A 76 7.16 4.29 -10.45
CA VAL A 76 6.54 3.25 -11.30
C VAL A 76 5.96 2.08 -10.50
N PHE A 77 6.53 1.78 -9.33
CA PHE A 77 6.19 0.64 -8.48
C PHE A 77 5.68 1.04 -7.10
N THR A 78 5.79 2.29 -6.69
CA THR A 78 5.37 2.76 -5.36
C THR A 78 4.19 3.71 -5.46
N ILE A 79 3.06 3.33 -4.88
CA ILE A 79 1.80 4.10 -4.90
C ILE A 79 1.23 4.25 -3.49
N GLN A 80 0.31 5.20 -3.30
CA GLN A 80 -0.43 5.42 -2.06
C GLN A 80 -1.94 5.35 -2.31
N ALA A 81 -2.63 4.61 -1.45
CA ALA A 81 -4.09 4.56 -1.42
C ALA A 81 -4.67 5.62 -0.46
N SER A 82 -5.97 5.92 -0.63
CA SER A 82 -6.68 6.97 0.14
C SER A 82 -6.76 6.68 1.65
N ASP A 83 -6.55 5.44 2.07
CA ASP A 83 -6.45 5.01 3.47
C ASP A 83 -5.05 5.24 4.08
N GLY A 84 -4.13 5.86 3.33
CA GLY A 84 -2.77 6.17 3.75
C GLY A 84 -1.79 4.99 3.62
N ILE A 85 -2.23 3.84 3.09
CA ILE A 85 -1.36 2.68 2.87
C ILE A 85 -0.47 2.91 1.65
N CYS A 86 0.83 2.70 1.83
CA CYS A 86 1.80 2.67 0.74
C CYS A 86 1.90 1.24 0.18
N ILE A 87 1.90 1.10 -1.14
CA ILE A 87 1.89 -0.18 -1.82
C ILE A 87 3.10 -0.22 -2.74
N ASN A 88 3.95 -1.23 -2.56
CA ASN A 88 5.09 -1.51 -3.43
C ASN A 88 4.76 -2.70 -4.34
N LEU A 89 4.80 -2.46 -5.64
CA LEU A 89 4.42 -3.40 -6.68
C LEU A 89 5.65 -4.15 -7.18
N ARG A 90 5.64 -5.48 -7.05
CA ARG A 90 6.69 -6.37 -7.55
C ARG A 90 6.23 -7.11 -8.79
N GLY A 91 7.09 -7.11 -9.80
CA GLY A 91 6.80 -7.70 -11.10
C GLY A 91 5.86 -6.82 -11.93
N PHE A 92 5.34 -7.41 -12.99
CA PHE A 92 4.54 -6.71 -13.99
C PHE A 92 3.04 -6.81 -13.70
N LEU A 93 2.29 -5.87 -14.27
CA LEU A 93 0.84 -5.87 -14.28
C LEU A 93 0.30 -7.18 -14.88
N ASN A 94 -0.56 -7.88 -14.14
CA ASN A 94 -1.27 -9.06 -14.65
C ASN A 94 -2.42 -8.63 -15.58
N LYS A 95 -2.15 -8.66 -16.88
CA LYS A 95 -3.09 -8.23 -17.92
C LYS A 95 -4.39 -9.02 -17.94
N GLU A 96 -4.33 -10.33 -17.69
CA GLU A 96 -5.52 -11.19 -17.70
C GLU A 96 -6.49 -10.79 -16.58
N ARG A 97 -5.95 -10.53 -15.38
CA ARG A 97 -6.76 -10.10 -14.23
C ARG A 97 -7.29 -8.68 -14.36
N VAL A 98 -6.56 -7.80 -15.06
CA VAL A 98 -7.05 -6.45 -15.42
C VAL A 98 -8.31 -6.57 -16.28
N VAL A 99 -8.29 -7.38 -17.34
CA VAL A 99 -9.47 -7.60 -18.20
C VAL A 99 -10.62 -8.23 -17.40
N LYS A 100 -10.34 -9.23 -16.56
CA LYS A 100 -11.35 -9.82 -15.65
C LYS A 100 -11.94 -8.81 -14.66
N SER A 101 -11.21 -7.74 -14.33
CA SER A 101 -11.66 -6.67 -13.44
C SER A 101 -12.42 -5.56 -14.19
N GLY A 102 -12.63 -5.71 -15.50
CA GLY A 102 -13.47 -4.83 -16.32
C GLY A 102 -12.72 -3.66 -16.97
N PHE A 103 -11.44 -3.83 -17.27
CA PHE A 103 -10.61 -2.86 -17.99
C PHE A 103 -10.27 -3.33 -19.41
#